data_AF-A0AA40C4K3-F1
#
_entry.id   AF-A0AA40C4K3-F1
#
_cell.length_a   1.000
_cell.length_b   1.000
_cell.length_c   1.000
_cell.angle_alpha   90.00
_cell.angle_beta   90.00
_cell.angle_gamma   90.00
#
_symmetry.space_group_name_H-M   'P 1'
#
loop_
_entity.id
_entity.type
_entity.pdbx_description
1 polymer ?
#
loop_
_entity_poly.entity_id
_entity_poly.type
_entity_poly.pdbx_seq_one_letter_code
_entity_poly.pdbx_strand_id
1 'polypeptide(L)'
;MDEPAEWPLPDETIAQFVARCPPLVNDNDDDDRNPAWYWVQSPTRSSRTDSLKDVAVFKQQATALLDAFQTELVQKKSPYFREGLRKKLKGDIAHLAKGLNVTSGKASWMLFPAPDKVNETWRVIAEAVKDTRLPVAAKVPNFYEEGNHPGTRVICVYTRDFTDEEDVKQALLELVKLGVVTQDMPKPAKYKYDAFTHLKLYRGSYAEYGLKPSIYDSHEMLGWSVRHDKSKRVGG
;
A
#
# COMPACT_ATOMS: atom_id res chain seq x y z
N MET A 1 -5.60 14.80 -7.99
CA MET A 1 -5.63 13.36 -7.66
C MET A 1 -7.01 12.98 -8.12
N ASP A 2 -7.12 12.72 -9.43
CA ASP A 2 -8.39 12.76 -10.18
C ASP A 2 -8.59 11.39 -10.85
N GLU A 3 -8.38 10.33 -10.06
CA GLU A 3 -8.73 8.98 -10.49
C GLU A 3 -10.26 8.82 -10.35
N PRO A 4 -10.95 8.23 -11.33
CA PRO A 4 -12.38 7.91 -11.19
C PRO A 4 -12.57 7.05 -9.94
N ALA A 5 -13.44 7.51 -9.03
CA ALA A 5 -13.64 6.87 -7.74
C ALA A 5 -15.12 6.78 -7.38
N GLU A 6 -15.54 5.61 -6.93
CA GLU A 6 -16.87 5.36 -6.38
C GLU A 6 -16.80 5.24 -4.86
N TRP A 7 -17.83 5.77 -4.19
CA TRP A 7 -17.94 5.82 -2.74
C TRP A 7 -19.29 5.20 -2.28
N PRO A 8 -19.39 4.71 -1.03
CA PRO A 8 -20.68 4.39 -0.43
C PRO A 8 -21.59 5.61 -0.45
N LEU A 9 -22.86 5.41 -0.81
CA LEU A 9 -23.86 6.47 -0.68
C LEU A 9 -24.15 6.77 0.80
N PRO A 10 -24.66 7.96 1.15
CA PRO A 10 -24.88 8.36 2.56
C PRO A 10 -25.70 7.36 3.38
N ASP A 11 -26.75 6.78 2.80
CA ASP A 11 -27.68 5.87 3.48
C ASP A 11 -27.42 4.39 3.16
N GLU A 12 -26.32 4.08 2.48
CA GLU A 12 -25.99 2.74 2.03
C GLU A 12 -25.05 2.04 3.03
N THR A 13 -25.43 0.84 3.45
CA THR A 13 -24.54 -0.05 4.20
C THR A 13 -23.37 -0.52 3.33
N ILE A 14 -22.25 -0.91 3.95
CA ILE A 14 -21.13 -1.47 3.18
C ILE A 14 -21.54 -2.73 2.39
N ALA A 15 -22.43 -3.56 2.92
CA ALA A 15 -22.95 -4.71 2.20
C ALA A 15 -23.70 -4.31 0.92
N GLN A 16 -24.56 -3.27 0.97
CA GLN A 16 -25.24 -2.74 -0.21
C GLN A 16 -24.25 -2.12 -1.20
N PHE A 17 -23.25 -1.38 -0.70
CA PHE A 17 -22.20 -0.80 -1.54
C PHE A 17 -21.42 -1.87 -2.31
N VAL A 18 -21.01 -2.96 -1.65
CA VAL A 18 -20.30 -4.07 -2.30
C VAL A 18 -21.20 -4.82 -3.28
N ALA A 19 -22.51 -4.90 -3.03
CA ALA A 19 -23.46 -5.49 -3.97
C ALA A 19 -23.65 -4.62 -5.23
N ARG A 20 -23.66 -3.30 -5.09
CA ARG A 20 -23.76 -2.33 -6.19
C ARG A 20 -22.44 -2.18 -6.96
N CYS A 21 -21.31 -2.24 -6.25
CA CYS A 21 -19.96 -2.03 -6.76
C CYS A 21 -19.03 -3.19 -6.35
N PRO A 22 -19.22 -4.40 -6.90
CA PRO A 22 -18.34 -5.54 -6.60
C PRO A 22 -16.97 -5.35 -7.28
N PRO A 23 -15.84 -5.40 -6.55
CA PRO A 23 -14.52 -5.23 -7.16
C PRO A 23 -14.15 -6.35 -8.16
N LEU A 24 -14.66 -7.56 -7.93
CA LEU A 24 -14.63 -8.64 -8.90
C LEU A 24 -15.95 -8.68 -9.67
N VAL A 25 -15.90 -8.28 -10.94
CA VAL A 25 -16.98 -8.41 -11.92
C VAL A 25 -16.68 -9.64 -12.79
N ASN A 26 -17.69 -10.41 -13.17
CA ASN A 26 -17.50 -11.56 -14.07
C ASN A 26 -16.90 -11.08 -15.41
N ASP A 27 -15.89 -11.80 -15.92
CA ASP A 27 -15.06 -11.45 -17.08
C ASP A 27 -15.80 -11.25 -18.43
N ASN A 28 -17.13 -11.38 -18.47
CA ASN A 28 -17.94 -11.28 -19.69
C ASN A 28 -18.50 -9.88 -19.95
N ASP A 29 -18.34 -8.95 -19.00
CA ASP A 29 -18.75 -7.57 -19.20
C ASP A 29 -17.58 -6.77 -19.76
N ASP A 30 -17.55 -6.70 -21.09
CA ASP A 30 -16.86 -5.69 -21.91
C ASP A 30 -17.49 -4.29 -21.68
N ASP A 31 -17.84 -4.01 -20.42
CA ASP A 31 -18.62 -2.86 -20.00
C ASP A 31 -17.65 -1.69 -19.79
N ASP A 32 -17.98 -0.57 -20.41
CA ASP A 32 -17.29 0.73 -20.45
C ASP A 32 -17.07 1.38 -19.05
N ARG A 33 -17.05 0.59 -17.97
CA ARG A 33 -16.62 0.96 -16.62
C ARG A 33 -15.10 1.18 -16.59
N ASN A 34 -14.67 2.27 -17.24
CA ASN A 34 -13.37 2.94 -17.11
C ASN A 34 -12.85 2.78 -15.67
N PRO A 35 -11.59 2.32 -15.46
CA PRO A 35 -11.12 1.80 -14.18
C PRO A 35 -11.57 2.65 -12.99
N ALA A 36 -12.46 2.08 -12.18
CA ALA A 36 -13.01 2.73 -11.01
C ALA A 36 -12.28 2.21 -9.77
N TRP A 37 -11.79 3.14 -8.95
CA TRP A 37 -11.38 2.83 -7.59
C TRP A 37 -12.58 2.90 -6.67
N TYR A 38 -12.82 1.87 -5.89
CA TYR A 38 -13.81 1.90 -4.83
C TYR A 38 -13.13 2.33 -3.54
N TRP A 39 -13.66 3.36 -2.91
CA TRP A 39 -13.08 3.95 -1.72
C TRP A 39 -14.03 3.89 -0.54
N VAL A 40 -13.48 3.66 0.64
CA VAL A 40 -14.16 3.94 1.91
C VAL A 40 -13.26 4.80 2.78
N GLN A 41 -13.89 5.63 3.60
CA GLN A 41 -13.20 6.52 4.53
C GLN A 41 -13.85 6.42 5.91
N SER A 42 -12.99 6.41 6.93
CA SER A 42 -13.39 6.44 8.32
C SER A 42 -14.07 7.78 8.64
N PRO A 43 -15.21 7.78 9.36
CA PRO A 43 -15.92 9.00 9.75
C PRO A 43 -15.11 9.89 10.69
N THR A 44 -14.15 9.33 11.43
CA THR A 44 -13.30 10.06 12.39
C THR A 44 -12.04 10.63 11.75
N ARG A 45 -11.85 10.46 10.44
CA ARG A 45 -10.69 11.02 9.74
C ARG A 45 -10.70 12.54 9.88
N SER A 46 -9.77 13.09 10.68
CA SER A 46 -9.48 14.51 10.61
C SER A 46 -8.99 14.83 9.20
N SER A 47 -9.44 15.94 8.62
CA SER A 47 -9.07 16.39 7.27
C SER A 47 -7.62 16.87 7.19
N ARG A 48 -6.66 16.13 7.75
CA ARG A 48 -5.24 16.32 7.49
C ARG A 48 -5.01 15.89 6.05
N THR A 49 -5.29 16.80 5.14
CA THR A 49 -4.86 16.77 3.75
C THR A 49 -3.52 17.46 3.71
N ASP A 50 -2.51 16.78 3.17
CA ASP A 50 -1.21 17.39 2.95
C ASP A 50 -1.39 18.68 2.15
N SER A 51 -0.83 19.78 2.63
CA SER A 51 -0.86 21.07 1.95
C SER A 51 -0.21 20.94 0.57
N LEU A 52 -0.87 21.45 -0.48
CA LEU A 52 -0.30 21.43 -1.84
C LEU A 52 1.09 22.09 -1.89
N LYS A 53 1.32 23.12 -1.06
CA LYS A 53 2.62 23.79 -0.95
C LYS A 53 3.66 22.87 -0.32
N ASP A 54 3.31 22.21 0.76
CA ASP A 54 4.23 21.32 1.48
C ASP A 54 4.57 20.10 0.64
N VAL A 55 3.60 19.57 -0.11
CA VAL A 55 3.81 18.52 -1.10
C VAL A 55 4.77 18.97 -2.22
N ALA A 56 4.65 20.20 -2.70
CA ALA A 56 5.55 20.72 -3.74
C ALA A 56 6.99 20.86 -3.23
N VAL A 57 7.15 21.42 -2.03
CA VAL A 57 8.47 21.53 -1.36
C VAL A 57 9.05 20.14 -1.10
N PHE A 58 8.24 19.21 -0.62
CA PHE A 58 8.64 17.82 -0.40
C PHE A 58 9.18 17.18 -1.66
N LYS A 59 8.45 17.31 -2.78
CA LYS A 59 8.90 16.78 -4.08
C LYS A 59 10.25 17.33 -4.48
N GLN A 60 10.42 18.65 -4.42
CA GLN A 60 11.67 19.29 -4.81
C GLN A 60 12.86 18.79 -3.97
N GLN A 61 12.71 18.78 -2.65
CA GLN A 61 13.79 18.39 -1.74
C GLN A 61 14.07 16.89 -1.79
N ALA A 62 13.04 16.05 -1.90
CA ALA A 62 13.23 14.61 -2.00
C ALA A 62 13.83 14.18 -3.35
N THR A 63 13.56 14.92 -4.45
CA THR A 63 14.30 14.74 -5.71
C THR A 63 15.79 15.04 -5.53
N ALA A 64 16.15 16.12 -4.84
CA ALA A 64 17.56 16.44 -4.60
C ALA A 64 18.28 15.35 -3.77
N LEU A 65 17.59 14.73 -2.81
CA LEU A 65 18.13 13.58 -2.07
C LEU A 65 18.38 12.36 -2.97
N LEU A 66 17.48 12.10 -3.94
CA LEU A 66 17.66 11.02 -4.92
C LEU A 66 18.85 11.26 -5.84
N ASP A 67 19.02 12.48 -6.34
CA ASP A 67 20.13 12.86 -7.23
C ASP A 67 21.48 12.73 -6.52
N ALA A 68 21.55 13.18 -5.26
CA ALA A 68 22.74 13.03 -4.42
C ALA A 68 23.07 11.55 -4.19
N PHE A 69 22.07 10.73 -3.84
CA PHE A 69 22.23 9.30 -3.66
C PHE A 69 22.72 8.60 -4.93
N GLN A 70 22.20 8.96 -6.11
CA GLN A 70 22.63 8.38 -7.38
C GLN A 70 24.11 8.68 -7.67
N THR A 71 24.53 9.91 -7.39
CA THR A 71 25.93 10.32 -7.50
C THR A 71 26.83 9.46 -6.59
N GLU A 72 26.42 9.23 -5.35
CA GLU A 72 27.17 8.39 -4.40
C GLU A 72 27.19 6.90 -4.81
N LEU A 73 26.08 6.38 -5.34
CA LEU A 73 25.99 5.00 -5.83
C LEU A 73 26.97 4.69 -6.97
N VAL A 74 27.20 5.66 -7.87
CA VAL A 74 28.17 5.53 -8.97
C VAL A 74 29.59 5.46 -8.44
N GLN A 75 29.92 6.28 -7.43
CA GLN A 75 31.25 6.33 -6.83
C GLN A 75 31.58 5.09 -5.98
N LYS A 76 30.59 4.50 -5.33
CA LYS A 76 30.79 3.45 -4.32
C LYS A 76 30.25 2.11 -4.81
N LYS A 77 31.17 1.19 -5.16
CA LYS A 77 30.84 -0.13 -5.73
C LYS A 77 30.56 -1.23 -4.70
N SER A 78 31.01 -1.07 -3.45
CA SER A 78 30.84 -2.10 -2.40
C SER A 78 29.36 -2.36 -2.07
N PRO A 79 28.89 -3.62 -2.09
CA PRO A 79 27.50 -3.96 -1.74
C PRO A 79 27.09 -3.52 -0.33
N TYR A 80 28.00 -3.65 0.65
CA TYR A 80 27.74 -3.25 2.03
C TYR A 80 27.51 -1.74 2.16
N PHE A 81 28.34 -0.95 1.48
CA PHE A 81 28.21 0.51 1.48
C PHE A 81 26.89 0.96 0.82
N ARG A 82 26.54 0.32 -0.30
CA ARG A 82 25.29 0.61 -1.03
C ARG A 82 24.05 0.34 -0.19
N GLU A 83 24.05 -0.70 0.65
CA GLU A 83 22.94 -0.96 1.56
C GLU A 83 22.80 0.11 2.65
N GLY A 84 23.92 0.53 3.24
CA GLY A 84 23.95 1.66 4.18
C GLY A 84 23.41 2.94 3.57
N LEU A 85 23.79 3.26 2.33
CA LEU A 85 23.28 4.44 1.60
C LEU A 85 21.77 4.37 1.37
N ARG A 86 21.22 3.21 1.00
CA ARG A 86 19.77 3.05 0.81
C ARG A 86 19.01 3.25 2.10
N LYS A 87 19.53 2.70 3.20
CA LYS A 87 18.94 2.89 4.54
C LYS A 87 18.95 4.37 4.92
N LYS A 88 20.05 5.07 4.66
CA LYS A 88 20.17 6.52 4.89
C LYS A 88 19.16 7.30 4.05
N LEU A 89 19.10 7.07 2.73
CA LEU A 89 18.16 7.75 1.84
C LEU A 89 16.70 7.57 2.30
N LYS A 90 16.31 6.34 2.68
CA LYS A 90 14.97 6.07 3.22
C LYS A 90 14.69 6.88 4.48
N GLY A 91 15.65 6.95 5.40
CA GLY A 91 15.55 7.74 6.63
C GLY A 91 15.43 9.25 6.34
N ASP A 92 16.25 9.77 5.43
CA ASP A 92 16.25 11.18 5.06
C ASP A 92 14.91 11.60 4.41
N ILE A 93 14.38 10.77 3.49
CA ILE A 93 13.06 11.01 2.88
C ILE A 93 11.95 10.96 3.92
N ALA A 94 11.98 10.00 4.86
CA ALA A 94 10.99 9.90 5.93
C ALA A 94 11.04 11.11 6.88
N HIS A 95 12.24 11.55 7.25
CA HIS A 95 12.43 12.74 8.08
C HIS A 95 11.95 14.01 7.39
N LEU A 96 12.24 14.16 6.09
CA LEU A 96 11.78 15.28 5.27
C LEU A 96 10.24 15.33 5.19
N ALA A 97 9.62 14.20 4.90
CA ALA A 97 8.17 14.07 4.87
C ALA A 97 7.52 14.43 6.21
N LYS A 98 8.11 14.00 7.32
CA LYS A 98 7.66 14.36 8.68
C LYS A 98 7.75 15.87 8.92
N GLY A 99 8.89 16.47 8.59
CA GLY A 99 9.12 17.90 8.78
C GLY A 99 8.18 18.79 7.96
N LEU A 100 7.72 18.30 6.81
CA LEU A 100 6.76 18.97 5.92
C LEU A 100 5.31 18.51 6.13
N ASN A 101 5.03 17.67 7.12
CA ASN A 101 3.69 17.13 7.39
C ASN A 101 3.06 16.45 6.14
N VAL A 102 3.90 15.79 5.32
CA VAL A 102 3.50 14.96 4.17
C VAL A 102 3.52 13.50 4.58
N THR A 103 2.76 13.19 5.64
CA THR A 103 2.78 11.88 6.33
C THR A 103 1.57 11.01 6.07
N SER A 104 0.60 11.51 5.32
CA SER A 104 -0.70 10.86 5.17
C SER A 104 -1.07 10.61 3.70
N GLY A 105 -2.11 9.82 3.46
CA GLY A 105 -2.79 9.78 2.16
C GLY A 105 -2.16 8.91 1.06
N LYS A 106 -0.90 8.44 1.22
CA LYS A 106 -0.33 7.46 0.28
C LYS A 106 0.38 6.27 0.92
N ALA A 107 0.50 6.24 2.24
CA ALA A 107 1.06 5.11 2.94
C ALA A 107 0.00 4.04 3.20
N SER A 108 0.18 2.83 2.70
CA SER A 108 -0.82 1.77 2.87
C SER A 108 -0.23 0.37 2.94
N TRP A 109 -0.93 -0.48 3.70
CA TRP A 109 -0.84 -1.92 3.58
C TRP A 109 -1.51 -2.34 2.27
N MET A 110 -0.77 -3.05 1.42
CA MET A 110 -1.25 -3.67 0.20
C MET A 110 -1.50 -5.16 0.44
N LEU A 111 -2.75 -5.57 0.23
CA LEU A 111 -3.20 -6.95 0.33
C LEU A 111 -3.55 -7.45 -1.08
N PHE A 112 -3.26 -8.73 -1.33
CA PHE A 112 -3.52 -9.38 -2.61
C PHE A 112 -4.35 -10.64 -2.36
N PRO A 113 -5.65 -10.51 -2.04
CA PRO A 113 -6.52 -11.65 -1.83
C PRO A 113 -6.61 -12.52 -3.09
N ALA A 114 -6.94 -13.79 -2.89
CA ALA A 114 -7.29 -14.68 -4.00
C ALA A 114 -8.50 -14.11 -4.77
N PRO A 115 -8.59 -14.30 -6.10
CA PRO A 115 -9.64 -13.70 -6.92
C PRO A 115 -11.06 -13.95 -6.37
N ASP A 116 -11.36 -15.18 -5.97
CA ASP A 116 -12.65 -15.61 -5.38
C ASP A 116 -12.94 -14.99 -4.00
N LYS A 117 -11.92 -14.43 -3.34
CA LYS A 117 -12.00 -13.80 -2.02
C LYS A 117 -11.98 -12.28 -2.04
N VAL A 118 -11.82 -11.65 -3.20
CA VAL A 118 -11.70 -10.18 -3.31
C VAL A 118 -12.91 -9.48 -2.70
N ASN A 119 -14.14 -9.85 -3.10
CA ASN A 119 -15.37 -9.17 -2.66
C ASN A 119 -15.58 -9.32 -1.14
N GLU A 120 -15.33 -10.52 -0.61
CA GLU A 120 -15.42 -10.81 0.82
C GLU A 120 -14.38 -10.01 1.62
N THR A 121 -13.12 -10.05 1.20
CA THR A 121 -12.01 -9.33 1.84
C THR A 121 -12.25 -7.83 1.82
N TRP A 122 -12.70 -7.28 0.69
CA TRP A 122 -13.03 -5.87 0.55
C TRP A 122 -14.15 -5.47 1.51
N ARG A 123 -15.25 -6.25 1.57
CA ARG A 123 -16.36 -5.98 2.48
C ARG A 123 -15.90 -5.90 3.93
N VAL A 124 -15.13 -6.88 4.40
CA VAL A 124 -14.62 -6.94 5.79
C VAL A 124 -13.75 -5.72 6.11
N ILE A 125 -12.85 -5.34 5.21
CA ILE A 125 -11.99 -4.15 5.37
C ILE A 125 -12.84 -2.88 5.36
N ALA A 126 -13.81 -2.79 4.45
CA ALA A 126 -14.65 -1.63 4.29
C ALA A 126 -15.55 -1.38 5.50
N GLU A 127 -16.13 -2.44 6.06
CA GLU A 127 -16.87 -2.42 7.33
C GLU A 127 -15.94 -1.94 8.47
N ALA A 128 -14.74 -2.51 8.60
CA ALA A 128 -13.80 -2.12 9.64
C ALA A 128 -13.33 -0.65 9.54
N VAL A 129 -13.23 -0.08 8.33
CA VAL A 129 -12.95 1.35 8.13
C VAL A 129 -14.14 2.20 8.58
N LYS A 130 -15.37 1.83 8.23
CA LYS A 130 -16.58 2.57 8.65
C LYS A 130 -16.79 2.53 10.15
N ASP A 131 -16.50 1.40 10.77
CA ASP A 131 -16.58 1.18 12.22
C ASP A 131 -15.38 1.77 12.97
N THR A 132 -14.49 2.51 12.29
CA THR A 132 -13.30 3.18 12.87
C THR A 132 -12.26 2.25 13.49
N ARG A 133 -12.36 0.93 13.26
CA ARG A 133 -11.34 -0.05 13.65
C ARG A 133 -10.06 0.14 12.83
N LEU A 134 -10.21 0.44 11.55
CA LEU A 134 -9.13 0.87 10.66
C LEU A 134 -9.16 2.40 10.49
N PRO A 135 -8.02 3.10 10.66
CA PRO A 135 -8.05 4.50 11.09
C PRO A 135 -8.32 5.54 10.00
N VAL A 136 -8.09 5.22 8.72
CA VAL A 136 -8.08 6.26 7.66
C VAL A 136 -9.06 5.96 6.55
N ALA A 137 -8.67 5.06 5.65
CA ALA A 137 -9.39 4.79 4.42
C ALA A 137 -8.90 3.45 3.85
N ALA A 138 -9.67 2.90 2.94
CA ALA A 138 -9.22 1.81 2.10
C ALA A 138 -9.69 2.01 0.67
N LYS A 139 -8.95 1.42 -0.29
CA LYS A 139 -9.35 1.39 -1.69
C LYS A 139 -9.09 0.05 -2.36
N VAL A 140 -9.89 -0.26 -3.36
CA VAL A 140 -9.74 -1.44 -4.22
C VAL A 140 -10.11 -1.07 -5.67
N PRO A 141 -9.39 -1.54 -6.68
CA PRO A 141 -9.76 -1.32 -8.07
C PRO A 141 -10.81 -2.36 -8.53
N ASN A 142 -11.63 -2.00 -9.51
CA ASN A 142 -12.47 -2.97 -10.25
C ASN A 142 -11.72 -3.64 -11.42
N PHE A 143 -10.47 -3.27 -11.68
CA PHE A 143 -9.63 -3.74 -12.78
C PHE A 143 -8.43 -4.58 -12.31
N TYR A 144 -7.92 -5.45 -13.18
CA TYR A 144 -6.78 -6.31 -12.90
C TYR A 144 -5.49 -5.50 -12.73
N GLU A 145 -4.67 -5.89 -11.76
CA GLU A 145 -3.28 -5.43 -11.71
C GLU A 145 -2.48 -6.05 -12.87
N GLU A 146 -1.96 -5.22 -13.76
CA GLU A 146 -1.00 -5.64 -14.78
C GLU A 146 0.38 -5.86 -14.13
N GLY A 147 0.92 -7.08 -14.19
CA GLY A 147 2.30 -7.33 -13.77
C GLY A 147 2.53 -8.54 -12.87
N ASN A 148 3.24 -8.36 -11.74
CA ASN A 148 3.74 -9.46 -10.89
C ASN A 148 2.63 -10.23 -10.13
N HIS A 149 1.40 -9.74 -10.22
CA HIS A 149 0.21 -10.34 -9.62
C HIS A 149 -0.94 -10.34 -10.63
N PRO A 150 -0.72 -10.94 -11.82
CA PRO A 150 -1.71 -10.90 -12.89
C PRO A 150 -2.97 -11.64 -12.43
N GLY A 151 -4.15 -11.10 -12.75
CA GLY A 151 -5.41 -11.70 -12.32
C GLY A 151 -5.85 -11.32 -10.90
N THR A 152 -5.08 -10.52 -10.15
CA THR A 152 -5.45 -10.13 -8.77
C THR A 152 -5.93 -8.68 -8.67
N ARG A 153 -6.64 -8.36 -7.59
CA ARG A 153 -6.98 -6.99 -7.17
C ARG A 153 -6.16 -6.63 -5.93
N VAL A 154 -5.54 -5.45 -5.91
CA VAL A 154 -4.89 -4.94 -4.70
C VAL A 154 -5.93 -4.25 -3.81
N ILE A 155 -5.93 -4.56 -2.52
CA ILE A 155 -6.64 -3.75 -1.53
C ILE A 155 -5.61 -2.95 -0.75
N CYS A 156 -5.75 -1.63 -0.77
CA CYS A 156 -4.87 -0.72 -0.04
C CYS A 156 -5.57 -0.22 1.22
N VAL A 157 -4.95 -0.36 2.39
CA VAL A 157 -5.45 0.12 3.68
C VAL A 157 -4.50 1.19 4.22
N TYR A 158 -5.00 2.41 4.31
CA TYR A 158 -4.21 3.58 4.67
C TYR A 158 -4.04 3.72 6.17
N THR A 159 -2.88 4.22 6.59
CA THR A 159 -2.58 4.56 7.99
C THR A 159 -2.41 6.08 8.15
N ARG A 160 -2.35 6.56 9.39
CA ARG A 160 -2.37 7.99 9.71
C ARG A 160 -1.01 8.63 9.49
N ASP A 161 0.03 7.98 9.97
CA ASP A 161 1.41 8.45 9.88
C ASP A 161 2.33 7.27 9.60
N PHE A 162 2.94 7.26 8.42
CA PHE A 162 3.86 6.18 8.04
C PHE A 162 5.19 6.21 8.80
N THR A 163 5.52 7.34 9.45
CA THR A 163 6.72 7.50 10.29
C THR A 163 6.51 6.99 11.71
N ASP A 164 5.26 6.74 12.08
CA ASP A 164 4.88 6.12 13.35
C ASP A 164 4.74 4.61 13.13
N GLU A 165 5.82 3.88 13.44
CA GLU A 165 5.84 2.42 13.28
C GLU A 165 4.74 1.73 14.10
N GLU A 166 4.33 2.31 15.23
CA GLU A 166 3.26 1.76 16.05
C GLU A 166 1.89 1.94 15.37
N ASP A 167 1.61 3.09 14.74
CA ASP A 167 0.39 3.28 13.93
C ASP A 167 0.33 2.28 12.77
N VAL A 168 1.47 2.07 12.08
CA VAL A 168 1.59 1.09 11.00
C VAL A 168 1.33 -0.33 11.49
N LYS A 169 1.91 -0.70 12.63
CA LYS A 169 1.78 -2.02 13.25
C LYS A 169 0.37 -2.27 13.80
N GLN A 170 -0.26 -1.28 14.43
CA GLN A 170 -1.63 -1.42 14.94
C GLN A 170 -2.63 -1.65 13.80
N ALA A 171 -2.48 -0.95 12.68
CA ALA A 171 -3.29 -1.22 11.49
C ALA A 171 -3.08 -2.66 10.98
N LEU A 172 -1.84 -3.17 10.98
CA LEU A 172 -1.56 -4.55 10.61
C LEU A 172 -2.20 -5.56 11.57
N LEU A 173 -2.07 -5.35 12.89
CA LEU A 173 -2.66 -6.22 13.90
C LEU A 173 -4.18 -6.27 13.76
N GLU A 174 -4.82 -5.16 13.40
CA GLU A 174 -6.26 -5.14 13.15
C GLU A 174 -6.63 -5.95 11.90
N LEU A 175 -5.85 -5.87 10.82
CA LEU A 175 -6.02 -6.73 9.65
C LEU A 175 -5.85 -8.23 9.99
N VAL A 176 -4.97 -8.57 10.93
CA VAL A 176 -4.84 -9.93 11.45
C VAL A 176 -6.08 -10.35 12.24
N LYS A 177 -6.61 -9.50 13.13
CA LYS A 177 -7.84 -9.80 13.88
C LYS A 177 -9.06 -9.98 12.98
N LEU A 178 -9.09 -9.27 11.85
CA LEU A 178 -10.12 -9.40 10.82
C LEU A 178 -9.98 -10.68 9.99
N GLY A 179 -8.87 -11.42 10.11
CA GLY A 179 -8.61 -12.64 9.36
C GLY A 179 -8.23 -12.42 7.89
N VAL A 180 -8.03 -11.16 7.47
CA VAL A 180 -7.64 -10.82 6.08
C VAL A 180 -6.13 -10.80 5.87
N VAL A 181 -5.36 -10.87 6.97
CA VAL A 181 -3.91 -11.10 6.96
C VAL A 181 -3.60 -12.27 7.86
N THR A 182 -3.02 -13.33 7.30
CA THR A 182 -2.66 -14.54 8.03
C THR A 182 -1.24 -14.99 7.66
N GLN A 183 -0.64 -15.82 8.53
CA GLN A 183 0.72 -16.33 8.33
C GLN A 183 0.83 -17.30 7.15
N ASP A 184 -0.26 -17.96 6.78
CA ASP A 184 -0.36 -18.95 5.71
C ASP A 184 -0.72 -18.36 4.35
N MET A 185 -0.91 -17.04 4.24
CA MET A 185 -1.12 -16.39 2.95
C MET A 185 0.08 -16.67 2.02
N PRO A 186 -0.17 -16.89 0.70
CA PRO A 186 0.89 -17.18 -0.24
C PRO A 186 1.88 -16.03 -0.42
N LYS A 187 1.44 -14.80 -0.13
CA LYS A 187 2.28 -13.60 -0.15
C LYS A 187 1.99 -12.75 1.09
N PRO A 188 3.02 -12.22 1.77
CA PRO A 188 2.83 -11.31 2.88
C PRO A 188 2.21 -10.00 2.40
N ALA A 189 1.35 -9.39 3.22
CA ALA A 189 0.95 -8.01 3.04
C ALA A 189 2.19 -7.10 3.04
N LYS A 190 2.23 -6.12 2.13
CA LYS A 190 3.37 -5.20 1.96
C LYS A 190 2.95 -3.79 2.33
N TYR A 191 3.73 -3.12 3.17
CA TYR A 191 3.49 -1.72 3.47
C TYR A 191 4.35 -0.83 2.57
N LYS A 192 3.70 0.06 1.82
CA LYS A 192 4.36 1.05 0.96
C LYS A 192 4.07 2.44 1.51
N TYR A 193 5.13 3.25 1.69
CA TYR A 193 4.98 4.69 1.83
C TYR A 193 5.33 5.37 0.51
N ASP A 194 4.44 6.21 0.03
CA ASP A 194 4.46 6.72 -1.33
C ASP A 194 5.00 8.15 -1.47
N ALA A 195 6.03 8.49 -0.68
CA ALA A 195 6.96 9.55 -1.07
C ALA A 195 7.39 9.39 -2.54
N PHE A 196 7.63 8.14 -2.96
CA PHE A 196 8.04 7.80 -4.32
C PHE A 196 6.95 8.04 -5.38
N THR A 197 5.65 7.90 -5.07
CA THR A 197 4.57 8.34 -5.97
C THR A 197 4.51 9.86 -6.09
N HIS A 198 4.82 10.64 -5.05
CA HIS A 198 4.98 12.09 -5.22
C HIS A 198 6.13 12.43 -6.20
N LEU A 199 7.15 11.59 -6.22
CA LEU A 199 8.35 11.70 -7.07
C LEU A 199 8.19 11.01 -8.44
N LYS A 200 6.98 10.48 -8.76
CA LYS A 200 6.68 9.71 -9.99
C LYS A 200 7.64 8.55 -10.26
N LEU A 201 8.26 8.00 -9.22
CA LEU A 201 9.06 6.79 -9.34
C LEU A 201 8.11 5.60 -9.46
N TYR A 202 7.76 5.28 -10.71
CA TYR A 202 7.01 4.08 -11.09
C TYR A 202 7.93 3.06 -11.76
N ARG A 203 7.40 1.83 -11.89
CA ARG A 203 8.01 0.60 -12.45
C ARG A 203 9.21 0.85 -13.38
N GLY A 204 10.36 0.25 -13.03
CA GLY A 204 11.65 0.41 -13.75
C GLY A 204 12.65 1.29 -13.00
N SER A 205 12.23 2.47 -12.54
CA SER A 205 13.12 3.44 -11.86
C SER A 205 13.65 2.96 -10.49
N TYR A 206 12.89 2.17 -9.74
CA TYR A 206 13.34 1.59 -8.47
C TYR A 206 14.61 0.72 -8.62
N ALA A 207 14.73 0.01 -9.74
CA ALA A 207 15.87 -0.85 -10.01
C ALA A 207 17.16 -0.03 -10.22
N GLU A 208 17.05 1.16 -10.80
CA GLU A 208 18.18 2.09 -11.01
C GLU A 208 18.79 2.55 -9.68
N TYR A 209 17.94 2.76 -8.67
CA TYR A 209 18.35 3.12 -7.31
C TYR A 209 18.60 1.89 -6.41
N GLY A 210 18.28 0.68 -6.89
CA GLY A 210 18.26 -0.54 -6.07
C GLY A 210 17.34 -0.45 -4.85
N LEU A 211 16.30 0.39 -4.91
CA LEU A 211 15.35 0.59 -3.82
C LEU A 211 14.21 -0.44 -3.92
N LYS A 212 13.77 -0.95 -2.76
CA LYS A 212 12.52 -1.72 -2.68
C LYS A 212 11.35 -0.75 -2.48
N PRO A 213 10.23 -0.92 -3.21
CA PRO A 213 9.06 -0.05 -3.09
C PRO A 213 8.35 -0.22 -1.74
N SER A 214 8.39 -1.40 -1.12
CA SER A 214 7.86 -1.62 0.23
C SER A 214 8.91 -1.30 1.31
N ILE A 215 8.46 -0.68 2.40
CA ILE A 215 9.29 -0.38 3.57
C ILE A 215 9.13 -1.41 4.69
N TYR A 216 7.95 -2.04 4.80
CA TYR A 216 7.70 -3.14 5.72
C TYR A 216 6.98 -4.28 4.99
N ASP A 217 7.06 -5.47 5.56
CA ASP A 217 6.10 -6.53 5.29
C ASP A 217 5.60 -7.19 6.56
N SER A 218 4.42 -7.80 6.45
CA SER A 218 3.71 -8.39 7.57
C SER A 218 4.49 -9.50 8.29
N HIS A 219 5.31 -10.27 7.57
CA HIS A 219 6.08 -11.34 8.20
C HIS A 219 7.21 -10.77 9.04
N GLU A 220 7.97 -9.82 8.49
CA GLU A 220 9.03 -9.12 9.21
C GLU A 220 8.48 -8.40 10.44
N MET A 221 7.41 -7.61 10.27
CA MET A 221 6.85 -6.78 11.35
C MET A 221 6.19 -7.61 12.48
N LEU A 222 5.66 -8.79 12.18
CA LEU A 222 5.03 -9.69 13.15
C LEU A 222 5.96 -10.82 13.63
N GLY A 223 7.18 -10.92 13.09
CA GLY A 223 8.10 -12.01 13.39
C GLY A 223 7.60 -13.38 12.91
N TRP A 224 6.73 -13.43 11.90
CA TRP A 224 6.23 -14.69 11.36
C TRP A 224 7.31 -15.39 10.54
N SER A 225 7.64 -16.62 10.95
CA SER A 225 8.53 -17.47 10.17
C SER A 225 7.82 -17.96 8.90
N VAL A 226 8.49 -17.83 7.76
CA VAL A 226 8.04 -18.44 6.50
C VAL A 226 8.11 -19.95 6.66
N ARG A 227 6.96 -20.62 6.73
CA ARG A 227 6.92 -22.08 6.68
C ARG A 227 7.28 -22.50 5.26
N HIS A 228 8.52 -22.91 5.03
CA HIS A 228 8.85 -23.65 3.82
C HIS A 228 8.18 -25.01 3.92
N ASP A 229 7.12 -25.21 3.12
CA ASP A 229 6.58 -26.54 2.92
C ASP A 229 7.66 -27.43 2.26
N LYS A 230 8.19 -28.38 3.02
CA LYS A 230 9.16 -29.37 2.55
C LYS A 230 8.49 -30.55 1.84
N SER A 231 7.18 -30.52 1.55
CA SER A 231 6.45 -31.68 1.02
C SER A 231 6.70 -32.04 -0.45
N LYS A 232 7.48 -31.27 -1.23
CA LYS A 232 7.83 -31.63 -2.63
C LYS A 232 9.28 -32.04 -2.82
N ARG A 233 9.75 -33.06 -2.09
CA ARG A 233 10.86 -33.94 -2.51
C ARG A 233 10.68 -35.35 -1.93
N VAL A 234 9.64 -36.06 -2.34
CA VAL A 234 9.65 -37.53 -2.37
C VAL A 234 8.89 -37.99 -3.62
N GLY A 235 9.55 -38.84 -4.40
CA GLY A 235 9.17 -39.25 -5.75
C GLY A 235 10.44 -39.12 -6.61
N GLY A 236 11.35 -40.09 -6.61
CA GLY A 236 11.12 -41.54 -6.66
C GLY A 236 11.35 -41.94 -8.11
#